data_AF-A0A7S2KWG2-F1
#
_entry.id   AF-A0A7S2KWG2-F1
#
_cell.length_a   1.000
_cell.length_b   1.000
_cell.length_c   1.000
_cell.angle_alpha   90.00
_cell.angle_beta   90.00
_cell.angle_gamma   90.00
#
_symmetry.space_group_name_H-M   'P 1'
#
loop_
_entity.id
_entity.type
_entity.pdbx_description
1 polymer ?
#
loop_
_entity_poly.entity_id
_entity_poly.type
_entity_poly.pdbx_seq_one_letter_code
_entity_poly.pdbx_strand_id
1 'polypeptide(L)'
;MAPRTATSPEQQDRKFSCAATSSTLNAAAKTAAAESELPSIYIEALGHLLQDDTPPLATLPDQDVITIAKEILQNIYTKEWSEAGQWAAEEAKLYKLGGSAADVSMAMGKLVMGSALIDYLRTFIEAIEYKLGVEGVKEPELLSKKRNVGDDVVYGPVNVSPTLPGNTLEVWTTPSDNMESEEKDTEESSNELGKVAVVLGAGNQSMLTIIDVLDNVLRHRRPVIVKHHPLRPWLAAPYAIILEPLATRGYFSQCEDVSVDVTKTLLSH
;
A
#
# COMPACT_ATOMS: atom_id res chain seq x y z
N MET A 1 -1.37 54.69 -17.41
CA MET A 1 -2.81 55.03 -17.39
C MET A 1 -3.39 54.69 -18.76
N ALA A 2 -4.13 53.58 -18.83
CA ALA A 2 -4.93 53.15 -19.96
C ALA A 2 -6.21 52.51 -19.35
N PRO A 3 -7.41 52.74 -19.91
CA PRO A 3 -8.65 52.41 -19.22
C PRO A 3 -9.00 50.92 -19.37
N ARG A 4 -9.38 50.29 -18.24
CA ARG A 4 -10.00 48.97 -18.20
C ARG A 4 -11.47 49.11 -18.62
N THR A 5 -11.82 48.53 -19.77
CA THR A 5 -13.21 48.33 -20.19
C THR A 5 -13.81 47.14 -19.45
N ALA A 6 -14.92 47.38 -18.77
CA ALA A 6 -15.73 46.38 -18.09
C ALA A 6 -16.54 45.56 -19.10
N THR A 7 -16.54 44.24 -18.97
CA THR A 7 -17.44 43.32 -19.69
C THR A 7 -18.49 42.76 -18.73
N SER A 8 -19.73 42.77 -19.22
CA SER A 8 -20.99 42.35 -18.57
C SER A 8 -21.07 40.83 -18.37
N PRO A 9 -21.74 40.33 -17.32
CA PRO A 9 -22.07 38.91 -17.20
C PRO A 9 -23.41 38.59 -17.88
N GLU A 10 -23.36 37.92 -19.05
CA GLU A 10 -24.51 37.19 -19.59
C GLU A 10 -24.58 35.81 -18.92
N GLN A 11 -25.48 35.65 -17.95
CA GLN A 11 -25.91 34.34 -17.46
C GLN A 11 -26.87 33.72 -18.48
N GLN A 12 -26.37 32.78 -19.27
CA GLN A 12 -27.22 31.83 -20.02
C GLN A 12 -27.52 30.62 -19.13
N ASP A 13 -28.78 30.52 -18.72
CA ASP A 13 -29.37 29.32 -18.12
C ASP A 13 -29.32 28.15 -19.10
N ARG A 14 -28.29 27.31 -19.00
CA ARG A 14 -28.29 25.97 -19.61
C ARG A 14 -29.08 25.03 -18.72
N LYS A 15 -30.38 24.88 -19.01
CA LYS A 15 -31.20 23.76 -18.55
C LYS A 15 -30.63 22.45 -19.12
N PHE A 16 -29.84 21.73 -18.33
CA PHE A 16 -29.54 20.33 -18.59
C PHE A 16 -30.77 19.50 -18.24
N SER A 17 -31.47 19.02 -19.27
CA SER A 17 -32.48 17.96 -19.15
C SER A 17 -31.77 16.66 -18.83
N CYS A 18 -31.61 16.36 -17.54
CA CYS A 18 -31.24 15.04 -17.06
C CYS A 18 -32.52 14.31 -16.66
N ALA A 19 -33.12 13.62 -17.63
CA ALA A 19 -34.21 12.70 -17.39
C ALA A 19 -33.96 11.40 -18.17
N ALA A 20 -32.81 10.78 -17.93
CA ALA A 20 -32.72 9.32 -18.00
C ALA A 20 -33.28 8.80 -16.68
N THR A 21 -34.46 8.20 -16.74
CA THR A 21 -35.15 7.62 -15.58
C THR A 21 -34.24 6.59 -14.90
N SER A 22 -34.13 6.66 -13.57
CA SER A 22 -33.26 5.79 -12.75
C SER A 22 -33.45 4.27 -12.98
N SER A 23 -34.55 3.86 -13.62
CA SER A 23 -34.82 2.47 -14.00
C SER A 23 -34.05 2.01 -15.25
N THR A 24 -33.74 2.89 -16.21
CA THR A 24 -33.00 2.52 -17.43
C THR A 24 -31.49 2.48 -17.20
N LEU A 25 -30.95 3.32 -16.32
CA LEU A 25 -29.55 3.24 -15.85
C LEU A 25 -29.30 1.98 -15.01
N ASN A 26 -30.24 1.61 -14.14
CA ASN A 26 -30.15 0.38 -13.36
C ASN A 26 -30.32 -0.89 -14.20
N ALA A 27 -31.10 -0.84 -15.28
CA ALA A 27 -31.21 -1.96 -16.22
C ALA A 27 -29.93 -2.13 -17.03
N ALA A 28 -29.34 -1.05 -17.57
CA ALA A 28 -28.07 -1.12 -18.31
C ALA A 28 -26.89 -1.53 -17.42
N ALA A 29 -26.85 -1.09 -16.16
CA ALA A 29 -25.85 -1.53 -15.18
C ALA A 29 -26.05 -3.01 -14.77
N LYS A 30 -27.31 -3.48 -14.66
CA LYS A 30 -27.61 -4.90 -14.41
C LYS A 30 -27.33 -5.80 -15.61
N THR A 31 -27.46 -5.30 -16.84
CA THR A 31 -27.12 -6.08 -18.05
C THR A 31 -25.60 -6.09 -18.29
N ALA A 32 -24.86 -5.05 -17.88
CA ALA A 32 -23.39 -5.04 -17.95
C ALA A 32 -22.73 -5.91 -16.85
N ALA A 33 -23.35 -6.00 -15.67
CA ALA A 33 -22.88 -6.84 -14.57
C ALA A 33 -23.16 -8.34 -14.76
N ALA A 34 -23.89 -8.72 -15.82
CA ALA A 34 -24.31 -10.10 -16.04
C ALA A 34 -23.29 -10.97 -16.81
N GLU A 35 -22.24 -10.41 -17.43
CA GLU A 35 -21.25 -11.19 -18.20
C GLU A 35 -19.84 -10.55 -18.24
N SER A 36 -19.26 -10.19 -17.09
CA SER A 36 -17.80 -10.12 -17.01
C SER A 36 -17.34 -11.01 -15.87
N GLU A 37 -17.23 -12.30 -16.15
CA GLU A 37 -16.42 -13.17 -15.30
C GLU A 37 -15.03 -12.54 -15.18
N LEU A 38 -14.49 -12.53 -13.95
CA LEU A 38 -13.10 -12.11 -13.75
C LEU A 38 -12.20 -12.93 -14.67
N PRO A 39 -11.23 -12.33 -15.40
CA PRO A 39 -10.31 -13.10 -16.20
C PRO A 39 -9.59 -14.15 -15.36
N SER A 40 -9.19 -15.28 -15.98
CA SER A 40 -8.61 -16.42 -15.25
C SER A 40 -7.42 -16.03 -14.38
N ILE A 41 -6.59 -15.07 -14.81
CA ILE A 41 -5.46 -14.56 -14.01
C ILE A 41 -5.88 -13.99 -12.65
N TYR A 42 -7.05 -13.36 -12.55
CA TYR A 42 -7.58 -12.84 -11.28
C TYR A 42 -8.22 -13.95 -10.45
N ILE A 43 -8.92 -14.89 -11.09
CA ILE A 43 -9.49 -16.06 -10.40
C ILE A 43 -8.38 -16.93 -9.80
N GLU A 44 -7.31 -17.19 -10.56
CA GLU A 44 -6.13 -17.91 -10.10
C GLU A 44 -5.44 -17.18 -8.95
N ALA A 45 -5.29 -15.85 -9.07
CA ALA A 45 -4.69 -15.03 -8.04
C ALA A 45 -5.50 -15.03 -6.73
N LEU A 46 -6.83 -14.96 -6.81
CA LEU A 46 -7.73 -15.07 -5.65
C LEU A 46 -7.77 -16.49 -5.07
N GLY A 47 -7.82 -17.51 -5.93
CA GLY A 47 -7.81 -18.92 -5.51
C GLY A 47 -6.54 -19.29 -4.74
N HIS A 48 -5.42 -18.65 -5.05
CA HIS A 48 -4.18 -18.79 -4.29
C HIS A 48 -4.27 -18.23 -2.85
N LEU A 49 -5.10 -17.20 -2.63
CA LEU A 49 -5.28 -16.57 -1.32
C LEU A 49 -6.37 -17.23 -0.46
N LEU A 50 -7.32 -17.91 -1.10
CA LEU A 50 -8.49 -18.51 -0.47
C LEU A 50 -8.34 -20.03 -0.25
N GLN A 51 -7.10 -20.52 -0.10
CA GLN A 51 -6.86 -21.94 0.16
C GLN A 51 -7.24 -22.29 1.61
N ASP A 52 -8.14 -23.26 1.77
CA ASP A 52 -8.68 -23.68 3.08
C ASP A 52 -7.61 -24.19 4.08
N ASP A 53 -6.47 -24.65 3.57
CA ASP A 53 -5.39 -25.22 4.39
C ASP A 53 -4.48 -24.14 5.02
N THR A 54 -4.66 -22.86 4.66
CA THR A 54 -3.86 -21.75 5.20
C THR A 54 -4.61 -21.08 6.34
N PRO A 55 -4.01 -20.97 7.56
CA PRO A 55 -4.67 -20.25 8.64
C PRO A 55 -4.90 -18.79 8.24
N PRO A 56 -6.05 -18.17 8.56
CA PRO A 56 -6.27 -16.77 8.22
C PRO A 56 -5.20 -15.87 8.84
N LEU A 57 -4.62 -14.97 8.05
CA LEU A 57 -3.53 -14.09 8.50
C LEU A 57 -3.89 -13.28 9.76
N ALA A 58 -5.16 -12.87 9.89
CA ALA A 58 -5.71 -12.20 11.07
C ALA A 58 -5.59 -13.00 12.38
N THR A 59 -5.46 -14.33 12.29
CA THR A 59 -5.35 -15.22 13.44
C THR A 59 -3.91 -15.54 13.84
N LEU A 60 -2.92 -15.11 13.04
CA LEU A 60 -1.53 -15.39 13.35
C LEU A 60 -1.09 -14.63 14.61
N PRO A 61 -0.41 -15.31 15.56
CA PRO A 61 0.31 -14.66 16.64
C PRO A 61 1.30 -13.61 16.11
N ASP A 62 1.51 -12.55 16.89
CA ASP A 62 2.48 -11.50 16.56
C ASP A 62 3.89 -12.06 16.28
N GLN A 63 4.28 -13.15 16.95
CA GLN A 63 5.56 -13.83 16.75
C GLN A 63 5.71 -14.45 15.35
N ASP A 64 4.64 -15.01 14.80
CA ASP A 64 4.65 -15.61 13.46
C ASP A 64 4.73 -14.52 12.39
N VAL A 65 4.06 -13.39 12.64
CA VAL A 65 4.13 -12.23 11.73
C VAL A 65 5.53 -11.61 11.77
N ILE A 66 6.16 -11.46 12.94
CA ILE A 66 7.55 -11.02 13.03
C ILE A 66 8.45 -11.95 12.22
N THR A 67 8.23 -13.26 12.29
CA THR A 67 9.01 -14.25 11.51
C THR A 67 8.87 -14.00 10.01
N ILE A 68 7.64 -13.82 9.53
CA ILE A 68 7.38 -13.45 8.13
C ILE A 68 8.09 -12.15 7.74
N ALA A 69 8.00 -11.09 8.57
CA ALA A 69 8.65 -9.81 8.30
C ALA A 69 10.19 -9.95 8.24
N LYS A 70 10.79 -10.77 9.11
CA LYS A 70 12.23 -11.08 9.12
C LYS A 70 12.65 -11.85 7.87
N GLU A 71 11.84 -12.80 7.40
CA GLU A 71 12.09 -13.52 6.14
C GLU A 71 12.05 -12.59 4.92
N ILE A 72 11.07 -11.68 4.85
CA ILE A 72 11.00 -10.65 3.79
C ILE A 72 12.25 -9.76 3.84
N LEU A 73 12.61 -9.30 5.04
CA LEU A 73 13.81 -8.48 5.24
C LEU A 73 15.08 -9.22 4.81
N GLN A 74 15.16 -10.52 5.11
CA GLN A 74 16.26 -11.38 4.68
C GLN A 74 16.32 -11.52 3.16
N ASN A 75 15.18 -11.63 2.48
CA ASN A 75 15.12 -11.65 1.02
C ASN A 75 15.67 -10.35 0.41
N ILE A 76 15.40 -9.20 1.03
CA ILE A 76 15.96 -7.91 0.58
C ILE A 76 17.49 -7.90 0.67
N TYR A 77 18.07 -8.51 1.70
CA TYR A 77 19.54 -8.54 1.88
C TYR A 77 20.26 -9.58 1.04
N THR A 78 19.61 -10.72 0.74
CA THR A 78 20.32 -11.89 0.21
C THR A 78 19.83 -12.40 -1.12
N LYS A 79 18.69 -11.94 -1.62
CA LYS A 79 18.19 -12.33 -2.94
C LYS A 79 18.39 -11.23 -3.97
N GLU A 80 18.54 -11.63 -5.22
CA GLU A 80 18.82 -10.78 -6.39
C GLU A 80 17.55 -10.06 -6.90
N TRP A 81 16.78 -9.42 -6.01
CA TRP A 81 15.59 -8.65 -6.42
C TRP A 81 15.97 -7.37 -7.18
N SER A 82 17.15 -6.80 -6.94
CA SER A 82 17.59 -5.54 -7.56
C SER A 82 17.79 -5.65 -9.06
N GLU A 83 18.10 -6.85 -9.58
CA GLU A 83 18.29 -7.10 -11.02
C GLU A 83 17.11 -7.83 -11.66
N ALA A 84 16.13 -8.25 -10.86
CA ALA A 84 15.02 -9.08 -11.32
C ALA A 84 14.17 -8.37 -12.38
N GLY A 85 13.95 -9.03 -13.51
CA GLY A 85 13.14 -8.49 -14.61
C GLY A 85 13.65 -7.16 -15.19
N GLN A 86 14.91 -6.78 -14.92
CA GLN A 86 15.50 -5.51 -15.35
C GLN A 86 14.66 -4.29 -14.96
N TRP A 87 13.94 -4.37 -13.83
CA TRP A 87 12.90 -3.40 -13.45
C TRP A 87 13.43 -1.96 -13.38
N ALA A 88 14.67 -1.78 -12.91
CA ALA A 88 15.30 -0.46 -12.81
C ALA A 88 15.57 0.15 -14.19
N ALA A 89 15.97 -0.66 -15.18
CA ALA A 89 16.22 -0.20 -16.54
C ALA A 89 14.91 0.19 -17.24
N GLU A 90 13.85 -0.61 -17.06
CA GLU A 90 12.52 -0.26 -17.58
C GLU A 90 11.93 0.98 -16.88
N GLU A 91 12.20 1.20 -15.60
CA GLU A 91 11.84 2.45 -14.92
C GLU A 91 12.58 3.67 -15.51
N ALA A 92 13.89 3.56 -15.75
CA ALA A 92 14.64 4.64 -16.41
C ALA A 92 14.10 4.96 -17.81
N LYS A 93 13.69 3.93 -18.55
CA LYS A 93 13.05 4.06 -19.87
C LYS A 93 11.66 4.68 -19.79
N LEU A 94 10.85 4.35 -18.78
CA LEU A 94 9.57 5.01 -18.51
C LEU A 94 9.75 6.53 -18.31
N TYR A 95 10.80 6.92 -17.60
CA TYR A 95 11.18 8.33 -17.41
C TYR A 95 11.91 8.95 -18.61
N LYS A 96 12.12 8.20 -19.70
CA LYS A 96 12.82 8.63 -20.92
C LYS A 96 14.24 9.13 -20.65
N LEU A 97 14.92 8.50 -19.68
CA LEU A 97 16.30 8.82 -19.33
C LEU A 97 17.28 8.04 -20.20
N GLY A 98 18.46 8.62 -20.45
CA GLY A 98 19.55 7.98 -21.20
C GLY A 98 20.92 8.37 -20.67
N GLY A 99 21.95 7.60 -21.04
CA GLY A 99 23.33 7.80 -20.58
C GLY A 99 23.45 7.82 -19.05
N SER A 100 24.30 8.71 -18.53
CA SER A 100 24.56 8.80 -17.09
C SER A 100 23.31 9.12 -16.24
N ALA A 101 22.30 9.78 -16.81
CA ALA A 101 21.05 10.04 -16.10
C ALA A 101 20.24 8.76 -15.85
N ALA A 102 20.25 7.82 -16.81
CA ALA A 102 19.64 6.51 -16.63
C ALA A 102 20.40 5.71 -15.57
N ASP A 103 21.74 5.71 -15.61
CA ASP A 103 22.58 4.99 -14.64
C ASP A 103 22.32 5.46 -13.20
N VAL A 104 22.26 6.78 -12.99
CA VAL A 104 21.92 7.37 -11.69
C VAL A 104 20.50 6.99 -11.27
N SER A 105 19.52 7.06 -12.17
CA SER A 105 18.14 6.69 -11.86
C SER A 105 18.00 5.22 -11.48
N MET A 106 18.71 4.31 -12.15
CA MET A 106 18.68 2.87 -11.83
C MET A 106 19.26 2.61 -10.45
N ALA A 107 20.42 3.20 -10.14
CA ALA A 107 21.05 3.06 -8.83
C ALA A 107 20.19 3.67 -7.71
N MET A 108 19.64 4.86 -7.93
CA MET A 108 18.77 5.54 -6.97
C MET A 108 17.45 4.81 -6.77
N GLY A 109 16.84 4.26 -7.82
CA GLY A 109 15.62 3.46 -7.71
C GLY A 109 15.82 2.25 -6.79
N LYS A 110 16.92 1.51 -7.00
CA LYS A 110 17.31 0.37 -6.15
C LYS A 110 17.53 0.81 -4.70
N LEU A 111 18.29 1.89 -4.49
CA LEU A 111 18.55 2.44 -3.17
C LEU A 111 17.25 2.82 -2.45
N VAL A 112 16.40 3.60 -3.11
CA VAL A 112 15.15 4.14 -2.54
C VAL A 112 14.16 3.02 -2.21
N MET A 113 13.96 2.06 -3.11
CA MET A 113 13.08 0.92 -2.84
C MET A 113 13.64 0.04 -1.71
N GLY A 114 14.93 -0.29 -1.75
CA GLY A 114 15.56 -1.12 -0.74
C GLY A 114 15.56 -0.46 0.64
N SER A 115 15.98 0.80 0.75
CA SER A 115 16.05 1.51 2.02
C SER A 115 14.68 1.69 2.65
N ALA A 116 13.66 2.04 1.86
CA ALA A 116 12.31 2.22 2.39
C ALA A 116 11.71 0.92 2.95
N LEU A 117 11.92 -0.20 2.26
CA LEU A 117 11.45 -1.51 2.72
C LEU A 117 12.21 -1.97 3.97
N ILE A 118 13.53 -1.76 4.00
CA ILE A 118 14.36 -2.07 5.17
C ILE A 118 13.91 -1.24 6.38
N ASP A 119 13.74 0.06 6.21
CA ASP A 119 13.33 0.98 7.28
C ASP A 119 11.93 0.61 7.79
N TYR A 120 10.98 0.33 6.89
CA TYR A 120 9.63 -0.12 7.24
C TYR A 120 9.65 -1.42 8.04
N LEU A 121 10.32 -2.47 7.53
CA LEU A 121 10.34 -3.79 8.16
C LEU A 121 11.05 -3.78 9.50
N ARG A 122 12.18 -3.08 9.62
CA ARG A 122 12.89 -2.94 10.90
C ARG A 122 12.04 -2.21 11.93
N THR A 123 11.42 -1.09 11.55
CA THR A 123 10.54 -0.33 12.44
C THR A 123 9.36 -1.18 12.90
N PHE A 124 8.74 -1.94 11.99
CA PHE A 124 7.66 -2.87 12.32
C PHE A 124 8.12 -3.96 13.30
N ILE A 125 9.23 -4.64 13.01
CA ILE A 125 9.77 -5.72 13.86
C ILE A 125 10.08 -5.17 15.26
N GLU A 126 10.85 -4.09 15.36
CA GLU A 126 11.23 -3.48 16.64
C GLU A 126 10.00 -3.05 17.46
N ALA A 127 8.98 -2.49 16.82
CA ALA A 127 7.75 -2.07 17.49
C ALA A 127 6.97 -3.27 18.07
N ILE A 128 6.83 -4.35 17.31
CA ILE A 128 6.13 -5.56 17.80
C ILE A 128 6.97 -6.29 18.85
N GLU A 129 8.29 -6.39 18.69
CA GLU A 129 9.16 -6.99 19.70
C GLU A 129 9.15 -6.21 21.02
N TYR A 130 9.11 -4.88 20.96
CA TYR A 130 8.92 -4.02 22.13
C TYR A 130 7.57 -4.26 22.80
N LYS A 131 6.48 -4.32 22.01
CA LYS A 131 5.12 -4.65 22.50
C LYS A 131 5.09 -6.01 23.21
N LEU A 132 5.84 -6.99 22.72
CA LEU A 132 5.94 -8.33 23.30
C LEU A 132 6.89 -8.42 24.50
N GLY A 133 7.61 -7.34 24.84
CA GLY A 133 8.55 -7.32 25.96
C GLY A 133 9.78 -8.21 25.76
N VAL A 134 10.23 -8.36 24.51
CA VAL A 134 11.44 -9.14 24.18
C VAL A 134 12.66 -8.55 24.89
N GLU A 135 13.43 -9.39 25.57
CA GLU A 135 14.61 -8.96 26.33
C GLU A 135 15.66 -8.29 25.42
N GLY A 136 16.20 -7.15 25.87
CA GLY A 136 17.23 -6.41 25.14
C GLY A 136 16.71 -5.48 24.05
N VAL A 137 15.42 -5.54 23.71
CA VAL A 137 14.79 -4.60 22.78
C VAL A 137 14.58 -3.26 23.47
N LYS A 138 15.09 -2.19 22.86
CA LYS A 138 15.00 -0.83 23.40
C LYS A 138 13.64 -0.23 23.07
N GLU A 139 13.19 0.68 23.93
CA GLU A 139 12.04 1.54 23.62
C GLU A 139 12.30 2.32 22.32
N PRO A 140 11.35 2.34 21.37
CA PRO A 140 11.46 3.12 20.14
C PRO A 140 11.73 4.61 20.41
N GLU A 141 12.59 5.23 19.60
CA GLU A 141 13.02 6.63 19.83
C GLU A 141 11.85 7.59 19.93
N LEU A 142 10.80 7.39 19.11
CA LEU A 142 9.60 8.21 19.11
C LEU A 142 8.89 8.19 20.47
N LEU A 143 8.76 7.01 21.08
CA LEU A 143 8.11 6.83 22.38
C LEU A 143 8.96 7.37 23.53
N SER A 144 10.29 7.24 23.42
CA SER A 144 11.24 7.76 24.41
C SER A 144 11.24 9.30 24.52
N LYS A 145 10.72 10.01 23.50
CA LYS A 145 10.67 11.48 23.42
C LYS A 145 9.28 12.03 23.66
N LYS A 146 8.63 11.56 24.73
CA LYS A 146 7.29 12.01 25.14
C LYS A 146 7.37 13.31 25.95
N ARG A 147 6.54 14.29 25.62
CA ARG A 147 6.34 15.54 26.39
C ARG A 147 4.88 15.98 26.37
N ASN A 148 4.47 16.79 27.34
CA ASN A 148 3.14 17.42 27.33
C ASN A 148 3.25 18.86 26.83
N VAL A 149 2.33 19.28 25.95
CA VAL A 149 2.24 20.65 25.41
C VAL A 149 0.79 21.11 25.50
N GLY A 150 0.46 21.86 26.55
CA GLY A 150 -0.93 22.18 26.87
C GLY A 150 -1.68 20.91 27.26
N ASP A 151 -2.83 20.68 26.62
CA ASP A 151 -3.63 19.47 26.81
C ASP A 151 -3.14 18.31 25.94
N ASP A 152 -2.20 18.53 25.02
CA ASP A 152 -1.71 17.50 24.10
C ASP A 152 -0.49 16.75 24.66
N VAL A 153 -0.39 15.48 24.26
CA VAL A 153 0.83 14.67 24.39
C VAL A 153 1.55 14.68 23.04
N VAL A 154 2.84 15.02 23.06
CA VAL A 154 3.68 15.07 21.86
C VAL A 154 4.80 14.05 21.96
N TYR A 155 4.98 13.27 20.90
CA TYR A 155 6.07 12.32 20.72
C TYR A 155 7.03 12.85 19.65
N GLY A 156 8.31 12.99 20.00
CA GLY A 156 9.35 13.53 19.12
C GLY A 156 10.01 14.81 19.66
N PRO A 157 10.82 15.51 18.85
CA PRO A 157 11.10 15.23 17.44
C PRO A 157 12.04 14.04 17.24
N VAL A 158 11.77 13.21 16.23
CA VAL A 158 12.67 12.15 15.76
C VAL A 158 13.07 12.39 14.31
N ASN A 159 14.27 11.94 13.93
CA ASN A 159 14.71 12.01 12.54
C ASN A 159 13.87 11.06 11.68
N VAL A 160 13.41 11.52 10.52
CA VAL A 160 12.53 10.73 9.64
C VAL A 160 13.28 9.57 8.98
N SER A 161 14.47 9.82 8.46
CA SER A 161 15.32 8.80 7.84
C SER A 161 16.76 9.30 7.76
N PRO A 162 17.76 8.41 7.87
CA PRO A 162 19.15 8.76 7.56
C PRO A 162 19.34 9.22 6.10
N THR A 163 18.41 8.88 5.20
CA THR A 163 18.44 9.30 3.79
C THR A 163 17.95 10.74 3.55
N LEU A 164 17.27 11.33 4.55
CA LEU A 164 16.73 12.69 4.49
C LEU A 164 17.23 13.52 5.70
N PRO A 165 18.56 13.75 5.83
CA PRO A 165 19.14 14.38 7.02
C PRO A 165 18.55 15.77 7.27
N GLY A 166 18.29 16.07 8.54
CA GLY A 166 17.73 17.36 8.98
C GLY A 166 16.20 17.43 8.97
N ASN A 167 15.50 16.40 8.47
CA ASN A 167 14.05 16.31 8.56
C ASN A 167 13.64 15.58 9.84
N THR A 168 12.79 16.22 10.64
CA THR A 168 12.23 15.64 11.86
C THR A 168 10.72 15.58 11.82
N LEU A 169 10.15 14.57 12.48
CA LEU A 169 8.69 14.46 12.69
C LEU A 169 8.33 14.50 14.16
N GLU A 170 7.12 14.95 14.44
CA GLU A 170 6.46 14.85 15.74
C GLU A 170 5.04 14.31 15.56
N VAL A 171 4.59 13.53 16.53
CA VAL A 171 3.21 13.04 16.60
C VAL A 171 2.52 13.72 17.77
N TRP A 172 1.43 14.43 17.49
CA TRP A 172 0.63 15.14 18.47
C TRP A 172 -0.66 14.35 18.71
N THR A 173 -0.93 14.02 19.97
CA THR A 173 -2.12 13.27 20.37
C THR A 173 -2.84 14.03 21.46
N THR A 174 -4.11 14.37 21.23
CA THR A 174 -4.97 14.96 22.26
C THR A 174 -5.58 13.81 23.09
N PRO A 175 -5.42 13.80 24.42
CA PRO A 175 -6.13 12.87 25.29
C PRO A 175 -7.63 13.03 25.05
N SER A 176 -8.27 11.98 24.55
CA SER A 176 -9.73 11.99 24.42
C SER A 176 -10.33 11.67 25.78
N ASP A 177 -10.77 12.70 26.51
CA ASP A 177 -11.47 12.55 27.80
C ASP A 177 -12.79 11.74 27.71
N ASN A 178 -13.25 11.42 26.48
CA ASN A 178 -14.47 10.66 26.20
C ASN A 178 -14.24 9.51 25.21
N MET A 179 -13.16 8.74 25.35
CA MET A 179 -13.15 7.41 24.73
C MET A 179 -14.06 6.47 25.53
N GLU A 180 -15.37 6.56 25.26
CA GLU A 180 -16.14 5.31 25.08
C GLU A 180 -15.23 4.42 24.24
N SER A 181 -14.90 3.25 24.79
CA SER A 181 -13.91 2.30 24.28
C SER A 181 -13.65 2.46 22.78
N GLU A 182 -12.37 2.56 22.38
CA GLU A 182 -11.90 2.31 21.00
C GLU A 182 -12.21 0.86 20.56
N GLU A 183 -13.34 0.30 20.99
CA GLU A 183 -13.93 -0.90 20.46
C GLU A 183 -14.48 -0.70 19.06
N LYS A 184 -14.60 0.54 18.54
CA LYS A 184 -15.09 0.77 17.17
C LYS A 184 -14.15 0.29 16.06
N ASP A 185 -12.83 0.29 16.28
CA ASP A 185 -11.90 -0.33 15.31
C ASP A 185 -11.79 -1.86 15.50
N THR A 186 -12.21 -2.39 16.65
CA THR A 186 -12.28 -3.85 16.88
C THR A 186 -13.64 -4.47 16.56
N GLU A 187 -14.74 -3.73 16.59
CA GLU A 187 -16.07 -4.24 16.22
C GLU A 187 -16.19 -4.48 14.71
N GLU A 188 -15.57 -3.65 13.86
CA GLU A 188 -15.38 -4.00 12.44
C GLU A 188 -14.44 -5.21 12.29
N SER A 189 -13.42 -5.37 13.14
CA SER A 189 -12.44 -6.46 13.02
C SER A 189 -13.03 -7.87 13.18
N SER A 190 -14.17 -8.01 13.88
CA SER A 190 -14.85 -9.31 14.02
C SER A 190 -15.43 -9.81 12.69
N ASN A 191 -15.67 -8.90 11.74
CA ASN A 191 -16.22 -9.16 10.40
C ASN A 191 -15.15 -9.09 9.28
N GLU A 192 -13.87 -8.93 9.63
CA GLU A 192 -12.73 -8.82 8.71
C GLU A 192 -12.03 -10.17 8.45
N LEU A 193 -12.36 -11.21 9.22
CA LEU A 193 -11.87 -12.57 9.00
C LEU A 193 -12.26 -13.04 7.59
N GLY A 194 -11.26 -13.23 6.73
CA GLY A 194 -11.43 -13.68 5.36
C GLY A 194 -11.51 -12.58 4.29
N LYS A 195 -11.32 -11.29 4.64
CA LYS A 195 -11.23 -10.23 3.63
C LYS A 195 -9.84 -10.20 2.98
N VAL A 196 -9.84 -10.08 1.65
CA VAL A 196 -8.64 -9.87 0.84
C VAL A 196 -8.53 -8.38 0.51
N ALA A 197 -7.36 -7.80 0.72
CA ALA A 197 -7.08 -6.43 0.28
C ALA A 197 -6.64 -6.41 -1.19
N VAL A 198 -7.22 -5.50 -1.97
CA VAL A 198 -6.80 -5.23 -3.35
C VAL A 198 -5.90 -4.01 -3.35
N VAL A 199 -4.63 -4.18 -3.73
CA VAL A 199 -3.68 -3.07 -3.90
C VAL A 199 -3.53 -2.78 -5.38
N LEU A 200 -3.85 -1.54 -5.77
CA LEU A 200 -3.69 -1.06 -7.15
C LEU A 200 -2.32 -0.40 -7.29
N GLY A 201 -1.51 -0.93 -8.20
CA GLY A 201 -0.14 -0.47 -8.43
C GLY A 201 -0.07 1.04 -8.71
N ALA A 202 0.81 1.72 -7.98
CA ALA A 202 1.07 3.14 -8.15
C ALA A 202 1.80 3.42 -9.47
N GLY A 203 1.29 4.37 -10.26
CA GLY A 203 1.92 4.76 -11.53
C GLY A 203 3.10 5.72 -11.38
N ASN A 204 3.21 6.40 -10.24
CA ASN A 204 4.15 7.50 -10.00
C ASN A 204 5.47 7.08 -9.32
N GLN A 205 5.47 6.07 -8.46
CA GLN A 205 6.68 5.62 -7.74
C GLN A 205 6.65 4.10 -7.50
N SER A 206 7.76 3.43 -7.78
CA SER A 206 7.86 1.96 -7.71
C SER A 206 7.65 1.41 -6.30
N MET A 207 8.22 2.06 -5.27
CA MET A 207 8.18 1.55 -3.90
C MET A 207 6.79 1.62 -3.23
N LEU A 208 5.89 2.52 -3.65
CA LEU A 208 4.64 2.77 -2.91
C LEU A 208 3.77 1.53 -2.83
N THR A 209 3.60 0.85 -3.97
CA THR A 209 2.74 -0.34 -4.05
C THR A 209 3.17 -1.43 -3.07
N ILE A 210 4.48 -1.71 -2.96
CA ILE A 210 4.96 -2.77 -2.06
C ILE A 210 4.89 -2.35 -0.59
N ILE A 211 5.01 -1.05 -0.27
CA ILE A 211 4.74 -0.56 1.08
C ILE A 211 3.26 -0.74 1.44
N ASP A 212 2.33 -0.45 0.52
CA ASP A 212 0.90 -0.69 0.75
C ASP A 212 0.59 -2.18 0.98
N VAL A 213 1.30 -3.08 0.29
CA VAL A 213 1.22 -4.53 0.54
C VAL A 213 1.68 -4.85 1.96
N LEU A 214 2.85 -4.36 2.36
CA LEU A 214 3.39 -4.63 3.70
C LEU A 214 2.51 -4.04 4.81
N ASP A 215 1.90 -2.88 4.60
CA ASP A 215 0.96 -2.30 5.58
C ASP A 215 -0.31 -3.15 5.71
N ASN A 216 -0.92 -3.55 4.60
CA ASN A 216 -2.09 -4.43 4.65
C ASN A 216 -1.80 -5.79 5.30
N VAL A 217 -0.67 -6.41 4.98
CA VAL A 217 -0.32 -7.74 5.50
C VAL A 217 0.18 -7.67 6.94
N LEU A 218 1.12 -6.79 7.25
CA LEU A 218 1.81 -6.80 8.54
C LEU A 218 1.05 -6.01 9.62
N ARG A 219 0.41 -4.90 9.26
CA ARG A 219 -0.34 -4.08 10.22
C ARG A 219 -1.81 -4.49 10.28
N HIS A 220 -2.46 -4.61 9.12
CA HIS A 220 -3.89 -4.91 9.05
C HIS A 220 -4.22 -6.40 8.99
N ARG A 221 -3.20 -7.27 8.86
CA ARG A 221 -3.34 -8.73 8.84
C ARG A 221 -4.29 -9.25 7.74
N ARG A 222 -4.29 -8.57 6.59
CA ARG A 222 -5.09 -8.94 5.41
C ARG A 222 -4.21 -9.56 4.32
N PRO A 223 -4.57 -10.73 3.77
CA PRO A 223 -3.98 -11.20 2.51
C PRO A 223 -4.17 -10.17 1.41
N VAL A 224 -3.21 -10.07 0.49
CA VAL A 224 -3.21 -9.04 -0.55
C VAL A 224 -3.13 -9.64 -1.95
N ILE A 225 -3.98 -9.13 -2.85
CA ILE A 225 -3.76 -9.21 -4.29
C ILE A 225 -3.25 -7.87 -4.81
N VAL A 226 -2.09 -7.86 -5.47
CA VAL A 226 -1.59 -6.70 -6.20
C VAL A 226 -2.04 -6.79 -7.65
N LYS A 227 -2.67 -5.73 -8.13
CA LYS A 227 -2.84 -5.50 -9.55
C LYS A 227 -1.82 -4.46 -10.00
N HIS A 228 -0.86 -4.85 -10.84
CA HIS A 228 0.21 -3.95 -11.26
C HIS A 228 -0.30 -2.78 -12.11
N HIS A 229 0.40 -1.65 -12.05
CA HIS A 229 0.10 -0.54 -12.94
C HIS A 229 0.49 -0.91 -14.39
N PRO A 230 -0.31 -0.60 -15.43
CA PRO A 230 0.01 -0.96 -16.82
C PRO A 230 1.33 -0.38 -17.33
N LEU A 231 1.77 0.73 -16.74
CA LEU A 231 3.06 1.35 -17.06
C LEU A 231 4.24 0.77 -16.27
N ARG A 232 4.03 -0.18 -15.37
CA ARG A 232 5.11 -0.77 -14.52
C ARG A 232 4.98 -2.29 -14.33
N PRO A 233 4.65 -3.09 -15.37
CA PRO A 233 4.48 -4.54 -15.21
C PRO A 233 5.76 -5.25 -14.74
N TRP A 234 6.93 -4.67 -15.05
CA TRP A 234 8.24 -5.18 -14.65
C TRP A 234 8.47 -5.22 -13.13
N LEU A 235 7.63 -4.57 -12.32
CA LEU A 235 7.69 -4.67 -10.86
C LEU A 235 7.20 -6.01 -10.32
N ALA A 236 6.52 -6.84 -11.13
CA ALA A 236 6.10 -8.17 -10.70
C ALA A 236 7.28 -9.07 -10.31
N ALA A 237 8.39 -8.99 -11.04
CA ALA A 237 9.57 -9.80 -10.81
C ALA A 237 10.28 -9.52 -9.46
N PRO A 238 10.65 -8.26 -9.12
CA PRO A 238 11.22 -7.98 -7.81
C PRO A 238 10.23 -8.27 -6.67
N TYR A 239 8.92 -8.07 -6.88
CA TYR A 239 7.92 -8.34 -5.85
C TYR A 239 7.79 -9.83 -5.55
N ALA A 240 7.85 -10.68 -6.58
CA ALA A 240 7.84 -12.13 -6.41
C ALA A 240 9.00 -12.61 -5.52
N ILE A 241 10.17 -11.99 -5.63
CA ILE A 241 11.35 -12.34 -4.82
C ILE A 241 11.23 -11.80 -3.40
N ILE A 242 10.89 -10.52 -3.25
CA ILE A 242 10.83 -9.86 -1.94
C ILE A 242 9.71 -10.49 -1.09
N LEU A 243 8.53 -10.69 -1.68
CA LEU A 243 7.31 -11.12 -1.01
C LEU A 243 7.06 -12.64 -1.10
N GLU A 244 8.04 -13.41 -1.57
CA GLU A 244 7.97 -14.89 -1.61
C GLU A 244 7.52 -15.51 -0.26
N PRO A 245 7.95 -15.03 0.93
CA PRO A 245 7.48 -15.59 2.20
C PRO A 245 5.96 -15.47 2.40
N LEU A 246 5.34 -14.46 1.79
CA LEU A 246 3.89 -14.27 1.80
C LEU A 246 3.21 -15.11 0.71
N ALA A 247 3.79 -15.14 -0.49
CA ALA A 247 3.27 -15.92 -1.60
C ALA A 247 3.20 -17.41 -1.23
N THR A 248 4.31 -17.97 -0.75
CA THR A 248 4.38 -19.39 -0.35
C THR A 248 3.43 -19.78 0.78
N ARG A 249 2.92 -18.80 1.54
CA ARG A 249 1.94 -18.97 2.62
C ARG A 249 0.53 -18.56 2.22
N GLY A 250 0.24 -18.29 0.94
CA GLY A 250 -1.09 -17.90 0.50
C GLY A 250 -1.56 -16.51 0.97
N TYR A 251 -0.64 -15.62 1.39
CA TYR A 251 -0.99 -14.26 1.84
C TYR A 251 -0.73 -13.16 0.83
N PHE A 252 -0.07 -13.50 -0.28
CA PHE A 252 0.22 -12.57 -1.36
C PHE A 252 0.00 -13.22 -2.72
N SER A 253 -0.63 -12.47 -3.59
CA SER A 253 -0.74 -12.79 -5.01
C SER A 253 -0.62 -11.52 -5.82
N GLN A 254 -0.28 -11.66 -7.10
CA GLN A 254 -0.14 -10.52 -7.99
C GLN A 254 -0.55 -10.87 -9.42
N CYS A 255 -1.04 -9.85 -10.13
CA CYS A 255 -1.50 -9.98 -11.50
C CYS A 255 -1.17 -8.71 -12.29
N GLU A 256 -1.05 -8.86 -13.61
CA GLU A 256 -0.86 -7.73 -14.52
C GLU A 256 -2.19 -6.99 -14.78
N ASP A 257 -2.08 -5.74 -15.22
CA ASP A 257 -3.25 -5.02 -15.73
C ASP A 257 -3.79 -5.69 -16.99
N VAL A 258 -5.11 -5.82 -17.05
CA VAL A 258 -5.81 -6.29 -18.26
C VAL A 258 -6.61 -5.15 -18.87
N SER A 259 -7.49 -4.53 -18.08
CA SER A 259 -8.25 -3.36 -18.50
C SER A 259 -8.87 -2.63 -17.31
N VAL A 260 -9.35 -1.41 -17.58
CA VAL A 260 -10.11 -0.60 -16.62
C VAL A 260 -11.40 -1.31 -16.20
N ASP A 261 -12.10 -1.96 -17.12
CA ASP A 261 -13.36 -2.63 -16.81
C ASP A 261 -13.13 -3.89 -15.96
N VAL A 262 -12.09 -4.66 -16.26
CA VAL A 262 -11.67 -5.78 -15.39
C VAL A 262 -11.29 -5.29 -13.99
N THR A 263 -10.60 -4.15 -13.90
CA THR A 263 -10.27 -3.55 -12.59
C THR A 263 -11.53 -3.16 -11.83
N LYS A 264 -12.56 -2.59 -12.49
CA LYS A 264 -13.84 -2.28 -11.82
C LYS A 264 -14.53 -3.56 -11.33
N THR A 265 -14.52 -4.62 -12.13
CA THR A 265 -15.09 -5.91 -11.74
C THR A 265 -14.36 -6.48 -10.52
N LEU A 266 -13.03 -6.42 -10.49
CA LEU A 266 -12.24 -6.85 -9.33
C LEU A 266 -12.60 -6.08 -8.05
N LEU A 267 -12.76 -4.76 -8.16
CA LEU A 267 -13.10 -3.91 -7.01
C LEU A 267 -14.57 -4.03 -6.56
N SER A 268 -15.41 -4.68 -7.35
CA SER A 268 -16.83 -4.89 -7.05
C SER A 268 -17.13 -6.29 -6.51
N HIS A 269 -16.12 -7.15 -6.44
CA HIS A 269 -16.18 -8.52 -5.91
C HIS A 269 -15.96 -8.53 -4.39
#